data_AF-A0A6J8BY20-F1
#
_entry.id   AF-A0A6J8BY20-F1
#
_cell.length_a   1.000
_cell.length_b   1.000
_cell.length_c   1.000
_cell.angle_alpha   90.00
_cell.angle_beta   90.00
_cell.angle_gamma   90.00
#
_symmetry.space_group_name_H-M   'P 1'
#
loop_
_entity.id
_entity.type
_entity.pdbx_description
1 polymer ?
#
loop_
_entity_poly.entity_id
_entity_poly.type
_entity_poly.pdbx_seq_one_letter_code
_entity_poly.pdbx_strand_id
1 'polypeptide(L)'
;MDLESENYCIDILFGEREYEVIMAKLLDLPTVQSFDCNGNNLHFHKDGQNGRKVLRDSFEDAVVKFDQYFLPKKNQPVERHVFRKCKQNENESIDSYVTRLKNLAKTCDFGTMLNDAIRDQVIDMCYSTKLRRRLLREKDLTLEKVQDIARASEAADQHSAQFEEVHINRVQVKRDFNAVRHQRHDYHSKRKISSVIDADVLGT
;
A
#
# COMPACT_ATOMS: atom_id res chain seq x y z
N MET A 1 4.86 25.96 22.59
CA MET A 1 4.34 24.61 22.24
C MET A 1 3.06 24.89 21.51
N ASP A 2 3.27 25.33 20.28
CA ASP A 2 2.27 25.81 19.36
C ASP A 2 1.82 24.60 18.54
N LEU A 3 0.55 24.25 18.67
CA LEU A 3 -0.13 23.42 17.69
C LEU A 3 -0.96 24.39 16.86
N GLU A 4 -0.37 24.76 15.74
CA GLU A 4 -0.97 25.56 14.68
C GLU A 4 -2.33 24.97 14.28
N SER A 5 -3.34 25.81 14.52
CA SER A 5 -4.69 25.75 14.00
C SER A 5 -4.70 25.98 12.50
N GLU A 6 -4.12 25.05 11.73
CA GLU A 6 -4.16 25.13 10.28
C GLU A 6 -5.38 24.39 9.69
N ASN A 7 -6.27 25.21 9.14
CA ASN A 7 -7.06 24.96 7.94
C ASN A 7 -8.26 24.01 8.07
N TYR A 8 -9.35 24.56 8.60
CA TYR A 8 -10.67 24.37 7.99
C TYR A 8 -11.31 25.74 7.71
N CYS A 9 -10.59 26.59 6.96
CA CYS A 9 -11.24 27.67 6.24
C CYS A 9 -11.95 27.00 5.06
N ILE A 10 -13.19 26.56 5.26
CA ILE A 10 -14.09 26.35 4.13
C ILE A 10 -14.23 27.74 3.53
N ASP A 11 -13.57 27.99 2.40
CA ASP A 11 -13.82 29.18 1.60
C ASP A 11 -15.32 29.20 1.29
N ILE A 12 -16.02 30.06 2.03
CA ILE A 12 -17.45 30.25 1.97
C ILE A 12 -17.75 30.96 0.64
N LEU A 13 -17.96 30.15 -0.41
CA LEU A 13 -18.54 30.58 -1.69
C LEU A 13 -20.08 30.46 -1.71
N PHE A 14 -20.71 30.43 -0.54
CA PHE A 14 -22.17 30.50 -0.41
C PHE A 14 -22.53 31.81 0.29
N GLY A 15 -23.62 32.46 -0.11
CA GLY A 15 -24.03 33.72 0.53
C GLY A 15 -24.39 33.47 2.00
N GLU A 16 -24.24 34.46 2.89
CA GLU A 16 -24.53 34.33 4.34
C GLU A 16 -25.90 33.65 4.61
N ARG A 17 -26.90 33.89 3.75
CA ARG A 17 -28.25 33.31 3.85
C ARG A 17 -28.33 31.80 3.57
N GLU A 18 -27.41 31.23 2.80
CA GLU A 18 -27.42 29.79 2.49
C GLU A 18 -26.95 28.95 3.68
N TYR A 19 -25.99 29.47 4.46
CA TYR A 19 -25.54 28.82 5.70
C TYR A 19 -26.63 28.78 6.76
N GLU A 20 -27.37 29.88 6.92
CA GLU A 20 -28.50 29.95 7.85
C GLU A 20 -29.58 28.91 7.51
N VAL A 21 -29.86 28.72 6.21
CA VAL A 21 -30.82 27.73 5.72
C VAL A 21 -30.32 26.30 5.93
N ILE A 22 -29.04 26.03 5.66
CA ILE A 22 -28.44 24.70 5.87
C ILE A 22 -28.38 24.37 7.37
N MET A 23 -27.99 25.31 8.22
CA MET A 23 -28.00 25.18 9.68
C MET A 23 -29.39 24.92 10.22
N ALA A 24 -30.39 25.71 9.79
CA ALA A 24 -31.76 25.53 10.21
C ALA A 24 -32.29 24.14 9.82
N LYS A 25 -31.93 23.66 8.62
CA LYS A 25 -32.32 22.32 8.16
C LYS A 25 -31.60 21.19 8.91
N LEU A 26 -30.31 21.36 9.23
CA LEU A 26 -29.51 20.36 9.94
C LEU A 26 -29.93 20.18 11.40
N LEU A 27 -30.40 21.25 12.02
CA LEU A 27 -30.80 21.29 13.41
C LEU A 27 -32.33 21.15 13.59
N ASP A 28 -33.07 20.80 12.52
CA ASP A 28 -34.54 20.71 12.50
C ASP A 28 -35.24 21.96 13.06
N LEU A 29 -34.62 23.13 12.84
CA LEU A 29 -35.11 24.40 13.36
C LEU A 29 -36.15 24.99 12.40
N PRO A 30 -37.24 25.59 12.90
CA PRO A 30 -38.06 26.45 12.06
C PRO A 30 -37.18 27.61 11.59
N THR A 31 -37.18 27.89 10.28
CA THR A 31 -36.46 28.99 9.61
C THR A 31 -35.89 30.04 10.57
N VAL A 32 -34.61 29.86 10.90
CA VAL A 32 -33.84 30.73 11.78
C VAL A 32 -33.47 31.97 10.98
N GLN A 33 -33.64 33.16 11.56
CA GLN A 33 -33.17 34.41 10.96
C GLN A 33 -31.85 34.89 11.57
N SER A 34 -31.53 34.50 12.81
CA SER A 34 -30.21 34.69 13.40
C SER A 34 -29.97 33.73 14.57
N PHE A 35 -28.71 33.45 14.87
CA PHE A 35 -28.31 32.63 16.02
C PHE A 35 -27.10 33.26 16.73
N ASP A 36 -26.97 33.01 18.02
CA ASP A 36 -25.79 33.34 18.82
C ASP A 36 -25.37 32.14 19.69
N CYS A 37 -24.15 32.20 20.25
CA CYS A 37 -23.66 31.20 21.19
C CYS A 37 -23.36 31.85 22.55
N ASN A 38 -23.72 31.15 23.62
CA ASN A 38 -23.35 31.53 24.99
C ASN A 38 -22.88 30.30 25.76
N GLY A 39 -21.55 30.17 25.90
CA GLY A 39 -20.92 28.93 26.32
C GLY A 39 -21.20 27.82 25.30
N ASN A 40 -21.56 26.62 25.78
CA ASN A 40 -21.90 25.47 24.93
C ASN A 40 -23.36 25.48 24.44
N ASN A 41 -24.10 26.56 24.66
CA ASN A 41 -25.50 26.66 24.23
C ASN A 41 -25.61 27.50 22.97
N LEU A 42 -26.29 26.96 21.98
CA LEU A 42 -26.73 27.71 20.81
C LEU A 42 -28.10 28.34 21.08
N HIS A 43 -28.24 29.62 20.74
CA HIS A 43 -29.49 30.38 20.86
C HIS A 43 -29.96 30.81 19.47
N PHE A 44 -31.24 30.61 19.20
CA PHE A 44 -31.86 30.94 17.91
C PHE A 44 -32.92 32.01 18.09
N HIS A 45 -32.91 33.00 17.19
CA HIS A 45 -33.87 34.11 17.17
C HIS A 45 -34.71 34.06 15.90
N LYS A 46 -36.00 34.39 16.05
CA LYS A 46 -36.97 34.54 14.96
C LYS A 46 -37.76 35.82 15.20
N ASP A 47 -37.91 36.66 14.18
CA ASP A 47 -38.53 37.97 14.30
C ASP A 47 -40.00 37.88 14.72
N GLY A 48 -40.39 38.79 15.62
CA GLY A 48 -41.75 39.32 15.66
C GLY A 48 -42.78 38.55 16.47
N GLN A 49 -42.45 37.43 17.13
CA GLN A 49 -43.33 36.87 18.17
C GLN A 49 -42.52 36.51 19.41
N ASN A 50 -43.04 36.92 20.57
CA ASN A 50 -42.55 36.63 21.94
C ASN A 50 -42.60 35.12 22.29
N GLY A 51 -42.26 34.24 21.35
CA GLY A 51 -42.06 32.81 21.55
C GLY A 51 -40.57 32.52 21.47
N ARG A 52 -39.85 32.77 22.56
CA ARG A 52 -38.44 32.39 22.73
C ARG A 52 -38.35 30.86 22.76
N LYS A 53 -38.40 30.21 21.60
CA LYS A 53 -38.22 28.76 21.50
C LYS A 53 -36.72 28.48 21.53
N VAL A 54 -36.17 28.41 22.73
CA VAL A 54 -34.78 28.01 22.96
C VAL A 54 -34.68 26.50 22.64
N LEU A 55 -34.28 26.18 21.43
CA LEU A 55 -33.87 24.83 21.06
C LEU A 55 -32.46 24.65 21.63
N ARG A 56 -32.36 23.92 22.75
CA ARG A 56 -31.08 23.63 23.42
C ARG A 56 -30.45 22.42 22.75
N ASP A 57 -29.91 22.62 21.55
CA ASP A 57 -28.88 21.72 21.03
C ASP A 57 -27.53 22.22 21.56
N SER A 58 -26.70 21.30 22.04
CA SER A 58 -25.36 21.69 22.47
C SER A 58 -24.52 22.10 21.26
N PHE A 59 -23.55 22.98 21.48
CA PHE A 59 -22.56 23.33 20.47
C PHE A 59 -21.89 22.07 19.91
N GLU A 60 -21.60 21.08 20.77
CA GLU A 60 -21.06 19.78 20.36
C GLU A 60 -21.98 19.02 19.40
N ASP A 61 -23.29 18.98 19.65
CA ASP A 61 -24.25 18.28 18.78
C ASP A 61 -24.34 18.94 17.39
N ALA A 62 -24.28 20.28 17.37
CA ALA A 62 -24.28 21.03 16.11
C ALA A 62 -23.02 20.75 15.30
N VAL A 63 -21.84 20.72 15.94
CA VAL A 63 -20.57 20.36 15.30
C VAL A 63 -20.65 18.96 14.70
N VAL A 64 -21.16 17.97 15.44
CA VAL A 64 -21.31 16.58 14.93
C VAL A 64 -22.24 16.52 13.71
N LYS A 65 -23.38 17.21 13.75
CA LYS A 65 -24.32 17.25 12.61
C LYS A 65 -23.72 17.97 11.40
N PHE A 66 -22.93 19.01 11.64
CA PHE A 66 -22.19 19.73 10.59
C PHE A 66 -21.15 18.82 9.95
N ASP A 67 -20.33 18.15 10.75
CA ASP A 67 -19.35 17.18 10.28
C ASP A 67 -20.00 16.07 9.45
N GLN A 68 -21.14 15.52 9.88
CA GLN A 68 -21.87 14.50 9.12
C GLN A 68 -22.39 14.97 7.76
N TYR A 69 -22.65 16.26 7.60
CA TYR A 69 -23.20 16.84 6.38
C TYR A 69 -22.13 17.34 5.43
N PHE A 70 -21.10 18.02 5.95
CA PHE A 70 -20.05 18.67 5.17
C PHE A 70 -18.82 17.81 4.96
N LEU A 71 -18.52 16.85 5.84
CA LEU A 71 -17.49 15.88 5.51
C LEU A 71 -18.03 15.03 4.35
N PRO A 72 -17.28 14.91 3.24
CA PRO A 72 -17.65 13.98 2.19
C PRO A 72 -17.79 12.61 2.84
N LYS A 73 -19.02 12.07 2.87
CA LYS A 73 -19.27 10.71 3.35
C LYS A 73 -18.36 9.81 2.55
N LYS A 74 -17.31 9.27 3.20
CA LYS A 74 -16.36 8.36 2.57
C LYS A 74 -17.19 7.28 1.89
N ASN A 75 -17.09 7.21 0.56
CA ASN A 75 -17.86 6.24 -0.20
C ASN A 75 -17.19 4.89 0.04
N GLN A 76 -17.58 4.23 1.13
CA GLN A 76 -16.99 2.99 1.60
C GLN A 76 -16.90 1.93 0.47
N PRO A 77 -17.92 1.74 -0.39
CA PRO A 77 -17.78 0.90 -1.59
C PRO A 77 -16.62 1.29 -2.51
N VAL A 78 -16.40 2.58 -2.77
CA VAL A 78 -15.28 3.08 -3.59
C VAL A 78 -13.94 2.82 -2.92
N GLU A 79 -13.81 3.15 -1.64
CA GLU A 79 -12.58 2.91 -0.87
C GLU A 79 -12.23 1.41 -0.86
N ARG A 80 -13.23 0.55 -0.59
CA ARG A 80 -13.06 -0.91 -0.64
C ARG A 80 -12.71 -1.39 -2.04
N HIS A 81 -13.28 -0.80 -3.09
CA HIS A 81 -12.92 -1.13 -4.48
C HIS A 81 -11.45 -0.80 -4.79
N VAL A 82 -10.96 0.36 -4.34
CA VAL A 82 -9.54 0.75 -4.45
C VAL A 82 -8.65 -0.23 -3.70
N PHE A 83 -9.01 -0.57 -2.45
CA PHE A 83 -8.31 -1.58 -1.65
C PHE A 83 -8.25 -2.93 -2.38
N ARG A 84 -9.37 -3.42 -2.92
CA ARG A 84 -9.44 -4.71 -3.63
C ARG A 84 -8.64 -4.74 -4.93
N LYS A 85 -8.46 -3.60 -5.58
CA LYS A 85 -7.60 -3.48 -6.78
C LYS A 85 -6.10 -3.42 -6.46
N CYS A 86 -5.72 -3.20 -5.21
CA CYS A 86 -4.34 -3.09 -4.79
C CYS A 86 -3.61 -4.44 -4.92
N LYS A 87 -2.71 -4.56 -5.89
CA LYS A 87 -1.84 -5.73 -6.09
C LYS A 87 -0.43 -5.46 -5.60
N GLN A 88 0.28 -6.50 -5.16
CA GLN A 88 1.71 -6.41 -4.91
C GLN A 88 2.45 -6.09 -6.21
N ASN A 89 3.31 -5.08 -6.20
CA ASN A 89 4.12 -4.73 -7.35
C ASN A 89 5.26 -5.75 -7.55
N GLU A 90 5.80 -5.80 -8.76
CA GLU A 90 7.03 -6.56 -9.02
C GLU A 90 8.17 -5.99 -8.16
N ASN A 91 8.91 -6.87 -7.48
CA ASN A 91 9.99 -6.53 -6.54
C ASN A 91 9.58 -5.75 -5.28
N GLU A 92 8.29 -5.60 -4.98
CA GLU A 92 7.84 -5.06 -3.69
C GLU A 92 7.89 -6.14 -2.62
N SER A 93 8.53 -5.87 -1.48
CA SER A 93 8.51 -6.81 -0.34
C SER A 93 7.11 -6.94 0.27
N ILE A 94 6.85 -8.07 0.92
CA ILE A 94 5.57 -8.32 1.57
C ILE A 94 5.25 -7.27 2.63
N ASP A 95 6.25 -6.80 3.40
CA ASP A 95 6.03 -5.83 4.47
C ASP A 95 5.69 -4.43 3.91
N SER A 96 6.32 -4.04 2.80
CA SER A 96 5.96 -2.82 2.07
C SER A 96 4.53 -2.91 1.54
N TYR A 97 4.17 -4.04 0.94
CA TYR A 97 2.84 -4.27 0.42
C TYR A 97 1.75 -4.24 1.52
N VAL A 98 1.99 -4.93 2.63
CA VAL A 98 1.08 -4.92 3.80
C VAL A 98 0.93 -3.50 4.37
N THR A 99 2.00 -2.71 4.40
CA THR A 99 1.95 -1.31 4.84
C THR A 99 1.05 -0.47 3.93
N ARG A 100 1.16 -0.64 2.61
CA ARG A 100 0.29 0.03 1.63
C ARG A 100 -1.18 -0.38 1.80
N LEU A 101 -1.44 -1.67 2.01
CA LEU A 101 -2.79 -2.17 2.31
C LEU A 101 -3.35 -1.58 3.60
N LYS A 102 -2.56 -1.51 4.67
CA LYS A 102 -2.96 -0.87 5.95
C LYS A 102 -3.36 0.60 5.74
N ASN A 103 -2.63 1.33 4.90
CA ASN A 103 -2.96 2.71 4.60
C ASN A 103 -4.28 2.86 3.84
N LEU A 104 -4.52 2.03 2.82
CA LEU A 104 -5.80 2.02 2.08
C LEU A 104 -6.97 1.57 2.96
N ALA A 105 -6.74 0.65 3.89
CA ALA A 105 -7.78 0.11 4.75
C ALA A 105 -8.32 1.13 5.79
N LYS A 106 -7.59 2.22 6.09
CA LYS A 106 -8.00 3.26 7.05
C LYS A 106 -9.33 3.93 6.69
N THR A 107 -9.68 3.98 5.41
CA THR A 107 -10.91 4.60 4.89
C THR A 107 -11.99 3.58 4.53
N CYS A 108 -11.69 2.28 4.61
CA CYS A 108 -12.58 1.20 4.18
C CYS A 108 -13.59 0.75 5.24
N ASP A 109 -13.43 1.23 6.49
CA ASP A 109 -14.28 0.87 7.63
C ASP A 109 -14.48 -0.66 7.75
N PHE A 110 -13.37 -1.38 7.93
CA PHE A 110 -13.37 -2.83 8.15
C PHE A 110 -13.61 -3.22 9.61
N GLY A 111 -13.51 -2.27 10.54
CA GLY A 111 -13.65 -2.54 11.98
C GLY A 111 -12.74 -3.66 12.46
N THR A 112 -13.31 -4.63 13.16
CA THR A 112 -12.61 -5.80 13.71
C THR A 112 -12.05 -6.74 12.63
N MET A 113 -12.55 -6.66 11.40
CA MET A 113 -12.14 -7.50 10.27
C MET A 113 -10.97 -6.92 9.48
N LEU A 114 -10.33 -5.85 9.96
CA LEU A 114 -9.21 -5.20 9.28
C LEU A 114 -8.08 -6.17 8.93
N ASN A 115 -7.63 -6.96 9.91
CA ASN A 115 -6.52 -7.89 9.71
C ASN A 115 -6.90 -9.04 8.76
N ASP A 116 -8.15 -9.52 8.83
CA ASP A 116 -8.66 -10.55 7.92
C ASP A 116 -8.75 -10.02 6.49
N ALA A 117 -9.26 -8.79 6.30
CA ALA A 117 -9.35 -8.16 4.99
C ALA A 117 -7.97 -7.98 4.33
N ILE A 118 -6.95 -7.57 5.11
CA ILE A 118 -5.57 -7.46 4.63
C ILE A 118 -4.99 -8.84 4.31
N ARG A 119 -5.17 -9.83 5.21
CA ARG A 119 -4.71 -11.21 4.99
C ARG A 119 -5.26 -11.76 3.67
N ASP A 120 -6.57 -11.67 3.47
CA ASP A 120 -7.24 -12.21 2.30
C ASP A 120 -6.77 -11.49 1.03
N GLN A 121 -6.59 -10.15 1.10
CA GLN A 121 -6.05 -9.36 0.00
C GLN A 121 -4.62 -9.78 -0.38
N VAL A 122 -3.77 -10.09 0.61
CA VAL A 122 -2.42 -10.59 0.35
C VAL A 122 -2.46 -11.95 -0.36
N ILE A 123 -3.32 -12.87 0.09
CA ILE A 123 -3.46 -14.19 -0.54
C ILE A 123 -3.89 -14.05 -2.00
N ASP A 124 -4.89 -13.22 -2.27
CA ASP A 124 -5.43 -13.04 -3.61
C ASP A 124 -4.43 -12.32 -4.52
N MET A 125 -3.78 -11.27 -4.03
CA MET A 125 -3.10 -10.28 -4.86
C MET A 125 -1.58 -10.20 -4.66
N CYS A 126 -0.97 -11.17 -3.98
CA CYS A 126 0.49 -11.30 -3.95
C CYS A 126 1.08 -11.63 -5.32
N TYR A 127 2.29 -11.15 -5.58
CA TYR A 127 3.00 -11.36 -6.85
C TYR A 127 3.38 -12.85 -7.04
N SER A 128 3.91 -13.48 -5.98
CA SER A 128 4.40 -14.86 -6.04
C SER A 128 3.26 -15.89 -5.99
N THR A 129 3.07 -16.63 -7.08
CA THR A 129 2.13 -17.76 -7.13
C THR A 129 2.55 -18.91 -6.20
N LYS A 130 3.86 -19.07 -5.96
CA LYS A 130 4.38 -20.06 -5.00
C LYS A 130 3.95 -19.70 -3.58
N LEU A 131 4.10 -18.43 -3.19
CA LEU A 131 3.67 -17.92 -1.90
C LEU A 131 2.16 -18.12 -1.71
N ARG A 132 1.34 -17.71 -2.69
CA ARG A 132 -0.13 -17.93 -2.65
C ARG A 132 -0.50 -19.38 -2.35
N ARG A 133 0.10 -20.32 -3.10
CA ARG A 133 -0.16 -21.77 -2.91
C ARG A 133 0.30 -22.27 -1.54
N ARG A 134 1.35 -21.69 -0.96
CA ARG A 134 1.82 -22.03 0.39
C ARG A 134 0.84 -21.55 1.45
N LEU A 135 0.42 -20.29 1.35
CA LEU A 135 -0.52 -19.66 2.29
C LEU A 135 -1.87 -20.38 2.31
N LEU A 136 -2.41 -20.75 1.14
CA LEU A 136 -3.70 -21.47 1.03
C LEU A 136 -3.71 -22.87 1.67
N ARG A 137 -2.56 -23.41 2.09
CA ARG A 137 -2.48 -24.70 2.81
C ARG A 137 -2.49 -24.54 4.33
N GLU A 138 -2.28 -23.33 4.83
CA GLU A 138 -2.22 -23.06 6.25
C GLU A 138 -3.60 -23.05 6.88
N LYS A 139 -3.74 -23.74 8.01
CA LYS A 139 -4.93 -23.65 8.86
C LYS A 139 -4.77 -22.49 9.84
N ASP A 140 -5.87 -21.85 10.21
CA ASP A 140 -5.89 -20.76 11.20
C ASP A 140 -4.85 -19.67 10.90
N LEU A 141 -4.87 -19.22 9.65
CA LEU A 141 -3.91 -18.27 9.10
C LEU A 141 -4.26 -16.85 9.57
N THR A 142 -3.33 -16.22 10.28
CA THR A 142 -3.41 -14.83 10.72
C THR A 142 -2.55 -13.93 9.83
N LEU A 143 -2.79 -12.62 9.84
CA LEU A 143 -1.96 -11.66 9.10
C LEU A 143 -0.48 -11.73 9.51
N GLU A 144 -0.20 -11.91 10.79
CA GLU A 144 1.16 -12.08 11.30
C GLU A 144 1.85 -13.32 10.72
N LYS A 145 1.17 -14.48 10.74
CA LYS A 145 1.68 -15.71 10.11
C LYS A 145 1.91 -15.55 8.61
N VAL A 146 1.05 -14.81 7.91
CA VAL A 146 1.26 -14.49 6.48
C VAL A 146 2.58 -13.75 6.29
N GLN A 147 2.85 -12.72 7.11
CA GLN A 147 4.09 -11.95 7.01
C GLN A 147 5.32 -12.81 7.32
N ASP A 148 5.26 -13.69 8.34
CA ASP A 148 6.37 -14.59 8.67
C ASP A 148 6.68 -15.58 7.54
N ILE A 149 5.66 -16.25 7.00
CA ILE A 149 5.82 -17.20 5.89
C ILE A 149 6.36 -16.49 4.63
N ALA A 150 5.86 -15.30 4.36
CA ALA A 150 6.28 -14.51 3.21
C ALA A 150 7.73 -14.04 3.35
N ARG A 151 8.14 -13.49 4.51
CA ARG A 151 9.53 -13.13 4.80
C ARG A 151 10.48 -14.33 4.66
N ALA A 152 10.10 -15.49 5.19
CA ALA A 152 10.87 -16.71 5.04
C ALA A 152 11.00 -17.15 3.56
N SER A 153 9.94 -16.97 2.77
CA SER A 153 9.95 -17.27 1.33
C SER A 153 10.85 -16.32 0.57
N GLU A 154 10.77 -15.02 0.85
CA GLU A 154 11.64 -14.00 0.23
C GLU A 154 13.12 -14.26 0.54
N ALA A 155 13.45 -14.59 1.79
CA ALA A 155 14.81 -14.96 2.17
C ALA A 155 15.29 -16.24 1.46
N ALA A 156 14.44 -17.26 1.36
CA ALA A 156 14.77 -18.50 0.66
C ALA A 156 15.00 -18.28 -0.85
N ASP A 157 14.18 -17.44 -1.48
CA ASP A 157 14.33 -17.09 -2.90
C ASP A 157 15.63 -16.29 -3.13
N GLN A 158 15.98 -15.35 -2.25
CA GLN A 158 17.24 -14.60 -2.30
C GLN A 158 18.47 -15.53 -2.18
N HIS A 159 18.46 -16.44 -1.21
CA HIS A 159 19.56 -17.40 -1.05
C HIS A 159 19.66 -18.36 -2.23
N SER A 160 18.53 -18.84 -2.76
CA SER A 160 18.52 -19.75 -3.92
C SER A 160 19.13 -19.08 -5.15
N ALA A 161 18.80 -17.81 -5.41
CA ALA A 161 19.40 -17.04 -6.49
C ALA A 161 20.93 -16.92 -6.36
N GLN A 162 21.43 -16.67 -5.14
CA GLN A 162 22.87 -16.64 -4.87
C GLN A 162 23.55 -17.99 -5.14
N PHE A 163 22.92 -19.11 -4.76
CA PHE A 163 23.47 -20.44 -5.02
C PHE A 163 23.48 -20.79 -6.51
N GLU A 164 22.44 -20.43 -7.24
CA GLU A 164 22.36 -20.65 -8.70
C GLU A 164 23.43 -19.85 -9.44
N GLU A 165 23.63 -18.58 -9.08
CA GLU A 165 24.66 -17.72 -9.67
C GLU A 165 26.07 -18.27 -9.44
N VAL A 166 26.38 -18.70 -8.21
CA VAL A 166 27.67 -19.31 -7.87
C VAL A 166 27.88 -20.62 -8.64
N HIS A 167 26.83 -21.42 -8.83
CA HIS A 167 26.92 -22.67 -9.57
C HIS A 167 27.22 -22.44 -11.06
N ILE A 168 26.52 -21.50 -11.70
CA ILE A 168 26.75 -21.11 -13.10
C ILE A 168 28.19 -20.64 -13.30
N ASN A 169 28.68 -19.75 -12.43
CA ASN A 169 30.05 -19.24 -12.48
C ASN A 169 31.08 -20.38 -12.37
N ARG A 170 30.88 -21.35 -11.46
CA ARG A 170 31.78 -22.52 -11.33
C ARG A 170 31.79 -23.41 -12.58
N VAL A 171 30.65 -23.63 -13.22
CA VAL A 171 30.56 -24.43 -14.45
C VAL A 171 31.23 -23.71 -15.62
N GLN A 172 31.05 -22.40 -15.74
CA GLN A 172 31.68 -21.57 -16.76
C GLN A 172 33.21 -21.63 -16.67
N VAL A 173 33.76 -21.42 -15.47
CA VAL A 173 35.22 -21.48 -15.22
C VAL A 173 35.81 -22.85 -15.60
N LYS A 174 35.09 -23.95 -15.31
CA LYS A 174 35.54 -25.29 -15.72
C LYS A 174 35.55 -25.47 -17.24
N ARG A 175 34.55 -24.93 -17.94
CA ARG A 175 34.50 -24.96 -19.42
C ARG A 175 35.66 -24.15 -20.02
N ASP A 176 35.89 -22.95 -19.50
CA ASP A 176 36.97 -22.08 -19.97
C ASP A 176 38.35 -22.71 -19.74
N PHE A 177 38.58 -23.31 -18.57
CA PHE A 177 39.82 -24.03 -18.27
C PHE A 177 40.04 -25.22 -19.21
N ASN A 178 39.00 -26.00 -19.48
CA ASN A 178 39.08 -27.14 -20.41
C ASN A 178 39.31 -26.69 -21.86
N ALA A 179 38.70 -25.58 -22.29
CA ALA A 179 38.91 -24.99 -23.60
C ALA A 179 40.37 -24.53 -23.79
N VAL A 180 40.93 -23.85 -22.78
CA VAL A 180 42.35 -23.43 -22.77
C VAL A 180 43.29 -24.65 -22.78
N ARG A 181 42.95 -25.71 -22.05
CA ARG A 181 43.73 -26.96 -22.04
C ARG A 181 43.74 -27.64 -23.43
N HIS A 182 42.59 -27.70 -24.11
CA HIS A 182 42.52 -28.23 -25.47
C HIS A 182 43.30 -27.38 -26.47
N GLN A 183 43.18 -26.05 -26.42
CA GLN A 183 43.98 -25.15 -27.28
C GLN A 183 45.48 -25.33 -27.07
N ARG A 184 45.95 -25.48 -25.82
CA ARG A 184 47.36 -25.74 -25.53
C ARG A 184 47.84 -27.08 -26.10
N HIS A 185 47.02 -28.13 -25.99
CA HIS A 185 47.35 -29.44 -26.55
C HIS A 185 47.42 -29.41 -28.08
N ASP A 186 46.48 -28.73 -28.73
CA ASP A 186 46.47 -28.55 -30.19
C ASP A 186 47.67 -27.72 -30.66
N TYR A 187 48.01 -26.63 -29.95
CA TYR A 187 49.18 -25.82 -30.28
C TYR A 187 50.47 -26.62 -30.16
N HIS A 188 50.62 -27.41 -29.09
CA HIS A 188 51.81 -28.22 -28.87
C HIS A 188 51.93 -29.36 -29.90
N SER A 189 50.81 -29.98 -30.27
CA SER A 189 50.75 -30.98 -31.34
C SER A 189 51.15 -30.39 -32.70
N LYS A 190 50.58 -29.24 -33.08
CA LYS A 190 50.92 -28.53 -34.33
C LYS A 190 52.39 -28.10 -34.39
N ARG A 191 52.97 -27.63 -33.28
CA ARG A 191 54.40 -27.30 -33.19
C ARG A 191 55.30 -28.51 -33.40
N LYS A 192 54.97 -29.64 -32.78
CA LYS A 192 55.74 -30.89 -32.94
C LYS A 192 55.73 -31.37 -34.38
N ILE A 193 54.57 -31.31 -35.04
CA ILE A 193 54.44 -31.66 -36.45
C ILE A 193 55.28 -30.70 -37.32
N SER A 194 55.16 -29.38 -37.11
CA SER A 194 55.97 -28.38 -37.83
C SER A 194 57.47 -28.61 -37.68
N SER A 195 57.95 -28.88 -36.46
CA SER A 195 59.39 -29.10 -36.21
C SER A 195 59.94 -30.37 -36.85
N VAL A 196 59.10 -31.39 -37.08
CA VAL A 196 59.51 -32.62 -37.77
C VAL A 196 59.60 -32.36 -39.28
N ILE A 197 58.66 -31.59 -39.84
CA ILE A 197 58.66 -31.22 -41.27
C ILE A 197 59.90 -30.36 -41.60
N ASP A 198 60.28 -29.41 -40.75
CA ASP A 198 61.45 -28.55 -40.98
C ASP A 198 62.79 -29.32 -40.90
N ALA A 199 62.85 -30.41 -40.12
CA ALA A 199 64.05 -31.25 -39.99
C ALA A 199 64.31 -32.12 -41.24
N ASP A 200 63.25 -32.52 -41.94
CA ASP A 200 63.36 -33.34 -43.16
C ASP A 200 63.72 -32.51 -44.41
N VAL A 201 63.50 -31.18 -44.39
CA VAL A 201 63.78 -30.28 -45.53
C VAL A 201 65.24 -29.77 -45.55
N LEU A 202 65.97 -29.86 -44.44
CA LEU A 202 67.39 -29.44 -44.35
C LEU A 202 68.39 -30.62 -44.48
N GLY A 203 67.89 -31.83 -44.73
CA GLY A 203 68.68 -33.07 -44.79
C GLY A 203 68.96 -33.63 -46.19
N THR A 204 68.63 -32.90 -47.26
CA THR A 204 68.95 -33.25 -48.66
C THR A 204 69.83 -32.18 -49.28
#